data_AF-A0A520IDD2-F1
#
_entry.id   AF-A0A520IDD2-F1
#
_cell.length_a   1.000
_cell.length_b   1.000
_cell.length_c   1.000
_cell.angle_alpha   90.00
_cell.angle_beta   90.00
_cell.angle_gamma   90.00
#
_symmetry.space_group_name_H-M   'P 1'
#
loop_
_entity.id
_entity.type
_entity.pdbx_description
1 polymer ?
#
loop_
_entity_poly.entity_id
_entity_poly.type
_entity_poly.pdbx_seq_one_letter_code
_entity_poly.pdbx_strand_id
1 'polypeptide(L)'
;MKYGHEPIEDDNGDYSFRFSYNYTAITVYKLDSLSFGDIRIGIFGLDEVAPDDTFTMTFSLKPQQAIAILKLIQETHIDSIPDDDKVPGWQHGYDGITYSIESKHNSLYSLKNYWTPRAQRDLPEAIIVEEFKTRIWQIIGMEALYQTFEKLIPFRSYSYGDGILISRAYTLEEQRKHERKKKHLRK
;
A
#
# COMPACT_ATOMS: atom_id res chain seq x y z
N MET A 1 5.53 3.28 23.24
CA MET A 1 4.36 3.26 22.34
C MET A 1 4.91 3.18 20.94
N LYS A 2 4.52 2.16 20.16
CA LYS A 2 5.10 1.94 18.85
C LYS A 2 3.98 1.90 17.82
N TYR A 3 3.94 2.94 16.99
CA TYR A 3 2.97 3.14 15.92
C TYR A 3 3.74 3.58 14.68
N GLY A 4 3.64 2.80 13.60
CA GLY A 4 4.35 3.00 12.33
C GLY A 4 5.54 2.05 12.09
N HIS A 5 5.67 1.58 10.85
CA HIS A 5 6.75 0.76 10.23
C HIS A 5 7.09 -0.61 10.85
N GLU A 6 6.60 -0.90 12.05
CA GLU A 6 6.79 -2.18 12.71
C GLU A 6 5.62 -3.13 12.41
N PRO A 7 5.78 -4.45 12.58
CA PRO A 7 4.68 -5.41 12.47
C PRO A 7 3.53 -4.97 13.38
N ILE A 8 2.28 -4.95 12.87
CA ILE A 8 1.14 -4.65 13.76
C ILE A 8 0.99 -5.70 14.85
N GLU A 9 1.61 -6.87 14.67
CA GLU A 9 1.74 -7.94 15.66
C GLU A 9 2.35 -7.45 16.98
N ASP A 10 3.21 -6.42 16.95
CA ASP A 10 3.88 -5.88 18.14
C ASP A 10 3.13 -4.69 18.78
N ASP A 11 2.01 -4.27 18.20
CA ASP A 11 1.30 -3.07 18.66
C ASP A 11 0.52 -3.32 19.97
N ASN A 12 0.33 -2.29 20.78
CA ASN A 12 -0.38 -2.35 22.06
C ASN A 12 -1.81 -1.77 22.01
N GLY A 13 -2.34 -1.49 20.81
CA GLY A 13 -3.73 -1.06 20.64
C GLY A 13 -4.75 -2.16 20.94
N ASP A 14 -5.99 -1.75 21.23
CA ASP A 14 -7.13 -2.68 21.37
C ASP A 14 -7.42 -3.38 20.05
N TYR A 15 -7.28 -2.62 18.98
CA TYR A 15 -7.44 -3.08 17.62
C TYR A 15 -6.50 -2.34 16.67
N SER A 16 -5.83 -3.09 15.82
CA SER A 16 -4.91 -2.54 14.81
C SER A 16 -5.18 -3.25 13.50
N PHE A 17 -5.28 -2.49 12.41
CA PHE A 17 -5.59 -3.02 11.10
C PHE A 17 -4.71 -2.34 10.05
N ARG A 18 -4.17 -3.12 9.12
CA ARG A 18 -3.41 -2.63 7.99
C ARG A 18 -3.91 -3.26 6.69
N PHE A 19 -4.21 -2.41 5.73
CA PHE A 19 -4.45 -2.79 4.34
C PHE A 19 -3.29 -2.35 3.48
N SER A 20 -2.62 -3.29 2.83
CA SER A 20 -1.40 -3.04 2.06
C SER A 20 -1.51 -3.57 0.63
N TYR A 21 -0.89 -2.86 -0.30
CA TYR A 21 -0.69 -3.25 -1.70
C TYR A 21 0.39 -2.35 -2.27
N ASN A 22 1.23 -2.81 -3.21
CA ASN A 22 2.14 -1.98 -4.03
C ASN A 22 2.82 -0.84 -3.28
N TYR A 23 3.70 -1.21 -2.35
CA TYR A 23 4.47 -0.31 -1.48
C TYR A 23 3.63 0.75 -0.75
N THR A 24 2.33 0.52 -0.68
CA THR A 24 1.33 1.37 -0.05
C THR A 24 0.72 0.62 1.12
N ALA A 25 0.57 1.29 2.25
CA ALA A 25 -0.02 0.72 3.44
C ALA A 25 -0.95 1.76 4.07
N ILE A 26 -2.17 1.35 4.41
CA ILE A 26 -3.13 2.14 5.14
C ILE A 26 -3.30 1.46 6.49
N THR A 27 -2.86 2.12 7.56
CA THR A 27 -2.91 1.56 8.92
C THR A 27 -3.87 2.36 9.77
N VAL A 28 -4.76 1.69 10.49
CA VAL A 28 -5.63 2.29 11.51
C VAL A 28 -5.46 1.59 12.84
N TYR A 29 -5.55 2.38 13.90
CA TYR A 29 -5.44 1.93 15.27
C TYR A 29 -6.65 2.43 16.06
N LYS A 30 -7.10 1.58 16.98
CA LYS A 30 -8.07 1.93 18.01
C LYS A 30 -7.43 1.70 19.38
N LEU A 31 -7.44 2.76 20.19
CA LEU A 31 -7.02 2.74 21.58
C LEU A 31 -8.09 3.44 22.41
N ASP A 32 -8.82 2.70 23.22
CA ASP A 32 -9.99 3.16 23.95
C ASP A 32 -11.02 3.84 23.02
N SER A 33 -11.18 5.16 23.18
CA SER A 33 -12.06 6.02 22.39
C SER A 33 -11.36 6.70 21.21
N LEU A 34 -10.04 6.57 21.11
CA LEU A 34 -9.23 7.22 20.08
C LEU A 34 -9.11 6.33 18.85
N SER A 35 -9.30 6.93 17.68
CA SER A 35 -9.09 6.30 16.38
C SER A 35 -8.16 7.19 15.56
N PHE A 36 -7.06 6.62 15.11
CA PHE A 36 -6.01 7.32 14.37
C PHE A 36 -5.33 6.36 13.42
N GLY A 37 -4.41 6.89 12.60
CA GLY A 37 -3.64 6.06 11.69
C GLY A 37 -2.92 6.88 10.64
N ASP A 38 -2.37 6.17 9.67
CA ASP A 38 -1.50 6.73 8.66
C ASP A 38 -1.64 5.99 7.33
N ILE A 39 -1.24 6.69 6.27
CA ILE A 39 -1.15 6.17 4.91
C ILE A 39 0.29 6.35 4.50
N ARG A 40 0.97 5.24 4.25
CA ARG A 40 2.30 5.24 3.66
C ARG A 40 2.19 4.93 2.18
N ILE A 41 2.85 5.72 1.35
CA ILE A 41 3.02 5.48 -0.09
C ILE A 41 4.52 5.37 -0.37
N GLY A 42 4.91 4.42 -1.21
CA GLY A 42 6.32 4.18 -1.56
C GLY A 42 6.51 3.76 -3.01
N ILE A 43 7.74 3.95 -3.50
CA ILE A 43 8.21 3.50 -4.82
C ILE A 43 9.69 3.11 -4.75
N PHE A 44 10.14 2.38 -5.76
CA PHE A 44 11.53 2.01 -5.97
C PHE A 44 12.09 2.80 -7.13
N GLY A 45 13.21 3.48 -6.90
CA GLY A 45 14.02 4.11 -7.92
C GLY A 45 14.75 3.06 -8.76
N LEU A 46 14.76 3.26 -10.06
CA LEU A 46 15.41 2.38 -11.05
C LEU A 46 16.59 3.08 -11.74
N ASP A 47 17.03 4.23 -11.20
CA ASP A 47 18.13 4.99 -11.80
C ASP A 47 19.47 4.30 -11.55
N GLU A 48 20.21 4.02 -12.62
CA GLU A 48 21.49 3.28 -12.60
C GLU A 48 22.60 3.92 -11.74
N VAL A 49 22.42 5.17 -11.30
CA VAL A 49 23.41 5.91 -10.48
C VAL A 49 23.20 5.65 -8.98
N ALA A 50 21.99 5.28 -8.58
CA ALA A 50 21.62 4.86 -7.23
C ALA A 50 20.51 3.80 -7.34
N PRO A 51 20.85 2.61 -7.86
CA PRO A 51 19.89 1.52 -7.94
C PRO A 51 19.41 1.15 -6.54
N ASP A 52 18.14 0.78 -6.42
CA ASP A 52 17.50 0.29 -5.20
C ASP A 52 17.21 1.36 -4.13
N ASP A 53 17.22 2.65 -4.49
CA ASP A 53 16.77 3.70 -3.59
C ASP A 53 15.23 3.71 -3.47
N THR A 54 14.70 3.90 -2.27
CA THR A 54 13.25 3.94 -2.03
C THR A 54 12.81 5.34 -1.68
N PHE A 55 11.76 5.83 -2.33
CA PHE A 55 11.12 7.08 -1.94
C PHE A 55 9.79 6.77 -1.29
N THR A 56 9.59 7.23 -0.05
CA THR A 56 8.34 7.00 0.68
C THR A 56 7.85 8.29 1.34
N MET A 57 6.53 8.45 1.40
CA MET A 57 5.88 9.51 2.17
C MET A 57 4.79 8.91 3.05
N THR A 58 4.59 9.53 4.21
CA THR A 58 3.54 9.17 5.16
C THR A 58 2.59 10.34 5.34
N PHE A 59 1.30 10.07 5.30
CA PHE A 59 0.21 11.01 5.51
C PHE A 59 -0.60 10.56 6.72
N SER A 60 -0.89 11.46 7.65
CA SER A 60 -1.77 11.14 8.77
C SER A 60 -3.23 11.08 8.32
N LEU A 61 -3.97 10.08 8.79
CA LEU A 61 -5.41 10.03 8.62
C LEU A 61 -6.07 11.13 9.44
N LYS A 62 -7.08 11.79 8.86
CA LYS A 62 -7.99 12.63 9.65
C LYS A 62 -8.79 11.73 10.60
N PRO A 63 -9.17 12.18 11.80
CA PRO A 63 -9.93 11.35 12.75
C PRO A 63 -11.20 10.73 12.15
N GLN A 64 -11.94 11.50 11.34
CA GLN A 64 -13.15 11.01 10.66
C GLN A 64 -12.85 9.90 9.63
N GLN A 65 -11.68 9.91 8.99
CA GLN A 65 -11.26 8.86 8.07
C GLN A 65 -10.94 7.58 8.82
N ALA A 66 -10.18 7.67 9.92
CA ALA A 66 -9.90 6.50 10.76
C ALA A 66 -11.20 5.86 11.29
N ILE A 67 -12.15 6.66 11.78
CA ILE A 67 -13.47 6.18 12.22
C ILE A 67 -14.24 5.51 11.07
N ALA A 68 -14.26 6.14 9.89
CA ALA A 68 -14.95 5.58 8.72
C ALA A 68 -14.36 4.25 8.25
N ILE A 69 -13.02 4.10 8.31
CA ILE A 69 -12.35 2.82 7.99
C ILE A 69 -12.71 1.75 9.01
N LEU A 70 -12.66 2.06 10.31
CA LEU A 70 -13.07 1.10 11.35
C LEU A 70 -14.53 0.67 11.19
N LYS A 71 -15.42 1.59 10.82
CA LYS A 71 -16.81 1.27 10.50
C LYS A 71 -16.92 0.38 9.26
N LEU A 72 -16.15 0.67 8.21
CA LEU A 72 -16.11 -0.14 6.99
C LEU A 72 -15.66 -1.58 7.27
N ILE A 73 -14.64 -1.77 8.11
CA ILE A 73 -14.17 -3.09 8.55
C ILE A 73 -15.31 -3.88 9.20
N GLN A 74 -16.05 -3.24 10.11
CA GLN A 74 -17.20 -3.86 10.78
C GLN A 74 -18.35 -4.16 9.81
N GLU A 75 -18.69 -3.24 8.91
CA GLU A 75 -19.78 -3.40 7.95
C GLU A 75 -19.54 -4.51 6.93
N THR A 76 -18.29 -4.65 6.47
CA THR A 76 -17.91 -5.64 5.45
C THR A 76 -17.52 -6.99 6.03
N HIS A 77 -17.27 -7.04 7.34
CA HIS A 77 -16.70 -8.21 8.02
C HIS A 77 -15.42 -8.71 7.33
N ILE A 78 -14.59 -7.80 6.81
CA ILE A 78 -13.40 -8.14 6.02
C ILE A 78 -12.42 -9.06 6.77
N ASP A 79 -12.33 -8.92 8.10
CA ASP A 79 -11.48 -9.78 8.94
C ASP A 79 -11.96 -11.23 9.00
N SER A 80 -13.21 -11.52 8.63
CA SER A 80 -13.77 -12.88 8.61
C SER A 80 -13.52 -13.62 7.30
N ILE A 81 -13.22 -12.88 6.21
CA ILE A 81 -12.93 -13.48 4.91
C ILE A 81 -11.68 -14.35 5.03
N PRO A 82 -11.69 -15.62 4.62
CA PRO A 82 -10.50 -16.47 4.69
C PRO A 82 -9.43 -15.96 3.71
N ASP A 83 -8.18 -16.31 3.99
CA ASP A 83 -7.05 -16.07 3.07
C ASP A 83 -7.34 -16.69 1.69
N ASP A 84 -6.78 -16.12 0.61
CA ASP A 84 -7.15 -16.51 -0.75
C ASP A 84 -6.89 -17.99 -1.05
N ASP A 85 -5.83 -18.56 -0.47
CA ASP A 85 -5.46 -19.98 -0.54
C ASP A 85 -6.52 -20.93 0.06
N LYS A 86 -7.43 -20.40 0.86
CA LYS A 86 -8.53 -21.12 1.52
C LYS A 86 -9.89 -20.84 0.90
N VAL A 87 -10.00 -19.95 -0.08
CA VAL A 87 -11.24 -19.69 -0.81
C VAL A 87 -11.32 -20.65 -2.01
N PRO A 88 -12.29 -21.59 -2.04
CA PRO A 88 -12.44 -22.50 -3.16
C PRO A 88 -12.68 -21.74 -4.48
N GLY A 89 -11.85 -22.01 -5.48
CA GLY A 89 -11.97 -21.40 -6.80
C GLY A 89 -11.18 -20.10 -6.97
N TRP A 90 -10.49 -19.60 -5.94
CA TRP A 90 -9.58 -18.46 -6.09
C TRP A 90 -8.38 -18.86 -6.96
N GLN A 91 -8.13 -18.11 -8.02
CA GLN A 91 -7.04 -18.37 -8.96
C GLN A 91 -5.91 -17.36 -8.81
N HIS A 92 -4.66 -17.80 -8.88
CA HIS A 92 -3.49 -16.92 -8.95
C HIS A 92 -3.00 -16.79 -10.38
N GLY A 93 -2.66 -15.57 -10.80
CA GLY A 93 -2.03 -15.28 -12.08
C GLY A 93 -0.63 -14.69 -11.93
N TYR A 94 0.00 -14.38 -13.07
CA TYR A 94 1.38 -13.88 -13.11
C TYR A 94 1.51 -12.36 -12.95
N ASP A 95 0.53 -11.59 -13.46
CA ASP A 95 0.60 -10.13 -13.56
C ASP A 95 -0.61 -9.50 -12.86
N GLY A 96 -0.52 -9.42 -11.53
CA GLY A 96 -1.61 -8.96 -10.69
C GLY A 96 -1.11 -8.38 -9.37
N ILE A 97 -2.00 -7.66 -8.70
CA ILE A 97 -1.72 -7.00 -7.43
C ILE A 97 -2.11 -7.95 -6.30
N THR A 98 -1.18 -8.17 -5.36
CA THR A 98 -1.50 -8.85 -4.10
C THR A 98 -1.86 -7.81 -3.05
N TYR A 99 -3.06 -7.95 -2.48
CA TYR A 99 -3.51 -7.14 -1.37
C TYR A 99 -3.31 -7.93 -0.08
N SER A 100 -2.73 -7.30 0.94
CA SER A 100 -2.56 -7.92 2.26
C SER A 100 -3.44 -7.21 3.28
N ILE A 101 -4.11 -8.00 4.11
CA ILE A 101 -4.86 -7.54 5.28
C ILE A 101 -4.18 -8.11 6.51
N GLU A 102 -3.67 -7.22 7.35
CA GLU A 102 -3.21 -7.55 8.68
C GLU A 102 -4.21 -7.01 9.70
N SER A 103 -4.56 -7.81 10.70
CA SER A 103 -5.34 -7.36 11.85
C SER A 103 -4.78 -7.91 13.15
N LYS A 104 -4.90 -7.12 14.23
CA LYS A 104 -4.61 -7.54 15.59
C LYS A 104 -5.76 -7.10 16.50
N HIS A 105 -6.33 -8.05 17.25
CA HIS A 105 -7.35 -7.78 18.25
C HIS A 105 -7.05 -8.57 19.52
N ASN A 106 -6.82 -7.89 20.65
CA ASN A 106 -6.53 -8.54 21.94
C ASN A 106 -5.45 -9.65 21.87
N SER A 107 -4.34 -9.38 21.19
CA SER A 107 -3.21 -10.32 20.93
C SER A 107 -3.45 -11.41 19.89
N LEU A 108 -4.63 -11.51 19.29
CA LEU A 108 -4.86 -12.38 18.14
C LEU A 108 -4.44 -11.64 16.88
N TYR A 109 -3.37 -12.10 16.25
CA TYR A 109 -2.86 -11.58 14.98
C TYR A 109 -3.37 -12.44 13.81
N SER A 110 -3.69 -11.79 12.69
CA SER A 110 -4.00 -12.43 11.43
C SER A 110 -3.41 -11.64 10.28
N LEU A 111 -2.75 -12.34 9.36
CA LEU A 111 -2.33 -11.85 8.05
C LEU A 111 -3.01 -12.71 6.98
N LYS A 112 -3.59 -12.06 5.98
CA LYS A 112 -4.27 -12.69 4.84
C LYS A 112 -3.88 -11.98 3.56
N ASN A 113 -3.75 -12.73 2.48
CA ASN A 113 -3.40 -12.20 1.17
C ASN A 113 -4.50 -12.48 0.16
N TYR A 114 -4.65 -11.57 -0.79
CA TYR A 114 -5.68 -11.63 -1.81
C TYR A 114 -5.09 -11.23 -3.15
N TRP A 115 -4.83 -12.21 -4.00
CA TRP A 115 -4.40 -11.96 -5.37
C TRP A 115 -5.57 -11.42 -6.21
N THR A 116 -5.40 -10.22 -6.77
CA THR A 116 -6.29 -9.49 -7.70
C THR A 116 -7.78 -9.88 -7.60
N PRO A 117 -8.50 -9.43 -6.56
CA PRO A 117 -9.92 -9.76 -6.33
C PRO A 117 -10.82 -9.46 -7.54
N ARG A 118 -10.54 -8.37 -8.28
CA ARG A 118 -11.27 -7.99 -9.50
C ARG A 118 -11.24 -9.05 -10.61
N ALA A 119 -10.28 -9.98 -10.59
CA ALA A 119 -10.21 -11.09 -11.54
C ALA A 119 -11.10 -12.28 -11.13
N GLN A 120 -11.55 -12.34 -9.87
CA GLN A 120 -12.32 -13.44 -9.28
C GLN A 120 -13.80 -13.09 -9.12
N ARG A 121 -14.42 -12.46 -10.12
CA ARG A 121 -15.74 -11.80 -9.99
C ARG A 121 -16.91 -12.72 -9.59
N ASP A 122 -16.73 -14.02 -9.75
CA ASP A 122 -17.75 -15.02 -9.41
C ASP A 122 -17.65 -15.50 -7.94
N LEU A 123 -16.60 -15.08 -7.21
CA LEU A 123 -16.40 -15.42 -5.80
C LEU A 123 -16.96 -14.30 -4.90
N PRO A 124 -17.90 -14.60 -3.99
CA PRO A 124 -18.45 -13.61 -3.06
C PRO A 124 -17.38 -12.91 -2.22
N GLU A 125 -16.37 -13.65 -1.76
CA GLU A 125 -15.23 -13.15 -0.97
C GLU A 125 -14.45 -12.09 -1.75
N ALA A 126 -14.18 -12.33 -3.03
CA ALA A 126 -13.45 -11.40 -3.87
C ALA A 126 -14.23 -10.11 -4.15
N ILE A 127 -15.57 -10.20 -4.29
CA ILE A 127 -16.44 -9.02 -4.41
C ILE A 127 -16.30 -8.14 -3.15
N ILE A 128 -16.32 -8.75 -1.97
CA ILE A 128 -16.19 -8.03 -0.69
C ILE A 128 -14.82 -7.35 -0.58
N VAL A 129 -13.72 -8.06 -0.91
CA VAL A 129 -12.37 -7.48 -0.87
C VAL A 129 -12.23 -6.33 -1.87
N GLU A 130 -12.77 -6.47 -3.08
CA GLU A 130 -12.74 -5.42 -4.12
C GLU A 130 -13.57 -4.19 -3.71
N GLU A 131 -14.75 -4.39 -3.11
CA GLU A 131 -15.57 -3.30 -2.59
C GLU A 131 -14.87 -2.59 -1.43
N PHE A 132 -14.30 -3.36 -0.49
CA PHE A 132 -13.54 -2.82 0.65
C PHE A 132 -12.39 -1.93 0.17
N LYS A 133 -11.59 -2.41 -0.79
CA LYS A 133 -10.52 -1.63 -1.43
C LYS A 133 -11.05 -0.33 -2.07
N THR A 134 -12.15 -0.42 -2.80
CA THR A 134 -12.72 0.75 -3.47
C THR A 134 -13.18 1.81 -2.46
N ARG A 135 -13.86 1.36 -1.40
CA ARG A 135 -14.38 2.25 -0.34
C ARG A 135 -13.25 2.84 0.52
N ILE A 136 -12.21 2.08 0.86
CA ILE A 136 -11.08 2.63 1.62
C ILE A 136 -10.35 3.72 0.81
N TRP A 137 -10.15 3.50 -0.50
CA TRP A 137 -9.56 4.51 -1.40
C TRP A 137 -10.36 5.81 -1.44
N GLN A 138 -11.69 5.71 -1.47
CA GLN A 138 -12.59 6.87 -1.45
C GLN A 138 -12.52 7.61 -0.11
N ILE A 139 -12.56 6.89 1.02
CA ILE A 139 -12.50 7.48 2.37
C ILE A 139 -11.23 8.32 2.55
N ILE A 140 -10.09 7.82 2.08
CA ILE A 140 -8.81 8.50 2.26
C ILE A 140 -8.52 9.56 1.20
N GLY A 141 -9.28 9.60 0.11
CA GLY A 141 -9.01 10.47 -1.03
C GLY A 141 -7.70 10.09 -1.73
N MET A 142 -7.51 8.80 -2.00
CA MET A 142 -6.23 8.22 -2.44
C MET A 142 -5.66 8.90 -3.70
N GLU A 143 -6.51 9.29 -4.64
CA GLU A 143 -6.10 9.97 -5.88
C GLU A 143 -5.34 11.27 -5.59
N ALA A 144 -5.84 12.11 -4.68
CA ALA A 144 -5.19 13.37 -4.33
C ALA A 144 -3.85 13.16 -3.60
N LEU A 145 -3.74 12.07 -2.84
CA LEU A 145 -2.50 11.69 -2.15
C LEU A 145 -1.43 11.25 -3.16
N TYR A 146 -1.79 10.38 -4.13
CA TYR A 146 -0.87 10.00 -5.20
C TYR A 146 -0.43 11.21 -6.03
N GLN A 147 -1.35 12.11 -6.41
CA GLN A 147 -0.97 13.34 -7.13
C GLN A 147 0.00 14.23 -6.35
N THR A 148 -0.09 14.23 -5.02
CA THR A 148 0.83 14.97 -4.15
C THR A 148 2.18 14.26 -4.08
N PHE A 149 2.17 12.95 -3.87
CA PHE A 149 3.35 12.09 -3.81
C PHE A 149 4.16 12.15 -5.12
N GLU A 150 3.49 12.00 -6.27
CA GLU A 150 4.10 11.97 -7.60
C GLU A 150 4.90 13.21 -7.95
N LYS A 151 4.44 14.39 -7.51
CA LYS A 151 5.14 15.67 -7.73
C LYS A 151 6.48 15.76 -7.00
N LEU A 152 6.68 14.92 -5.99
CA LEU A 152 7.84 14.96 -5.11
C LEU A 152 8.82 13.81 -5.38
N ILE A 153 8.50 12.90 -6.30
CA ILE A 153 9.36 11.78 -6.65
C ILE A 153 10.71 12.32 -7.15
N PRO A 154 11.83 11.97 -6.49
CA PRO A 154 13.14 12.46 -6.88
C PRO A 154 13.78 11.65 -8.01
N PHE A 155 13.17 10.53 -8.38
CA PHE A 155 13.67 9.61 -9.39
C PHE A 155 13.20 9.99 -10.78
N ARG A 156 14.08 9.81 -11.76
CA ARG A 156 13.68 9.90 -13.16
C ARG A 156 12.92 8.65 -13.57
N SER A 157 13.43 7.49 -13.17
CA SER A 157 12.85 6.18 -13.46
C SER A 157 12.49 5.49 -12.16
N TYR A 158 11.25 5.04 -12.04
CA TYR A 158 10.76 4.39 -10.82
C TYR A 158 9.65 3.38 -11.11
N SER A 159 9.39 2.52 -10.13
CA SER A 159 8.32 1.53 -10.16
C SER A 159 7.47 1.61 -8.90
N TYR A 160 6.15 1.44 -9.09
CA TYR A 160 5.18 1.23 -8.01
C TYR A 160 5.09 -0.24 -7.57
N GLY A 161 5.89 -1.14 -8.17
CA GLY A 161 5.70 -2.59 -8.09
C GLY A 161 4.99 -3.14 -9.33
N ASP A 162 4.76 -4.46 -9.33
CA ASP A 162 3.95 -5.21 -10.31
C ASP A 162 4.26 -4.89 -11.78
N GLY A 163 5.55 -4.78 -12.12
CA GLY A 163 5.99 -4.61 -13.51
C GLY A 163 5.72 -3.23 -14.12
N ILE A 164 5.12 -2.28 -13.39
CA ILE A 164 4.92 -0.91 -13.87
C ILE A 164 6.20 -0.11 -13.71
N LEU A 165 6.71 0.42 -14.82
CA LEU A 165 7.89 1.29 -14.86
C LEU A 165 7.50 2.65 -15.46
N ILE A 166 7.79 3.72 -14.73
CA ILE A 166 7.64 5.09 -15.20
C ILE A 166 9.03 5.69 -15.37
N SER A 167 9.34 6.19 -16.57
CA SER A 167 10.57 6.92 -16.86
C SER A 167 10.26 8.25 -17.52
N ARG A 168 10.73 9.34 -16.91
CA ARG A 168 10.70 10.65 -17.55
C ARG A 168 11.76 10.72 -18.66
N ALA A 169 11.40 11.29 -19.80
CA ALA A 169 12.36 11.61 -20.86
C ALA A 169 13.40 12.63 -20.35
N TYR A 170 14.66 12.47 -20.80
CA TYR A 170 15.68 13.48 -20.55
C TYR A 170 15.45 14.69 -21.44
N THR A 171 15.74 15.87 -20.92
CA THR A 171 16.15 16.99 -21.78
C THR A 171 17.58 16.76 -22.31
N LEU A 172 17.94 17.40 -23.42
CA LEU A 172 19.31 17.33 -23.98
C LEU A 172 20.41 17.68 -22.96
N GLU A 173 20.15 18.65 -22.09
CA GLU A 173 21.10 19.07 -21.05
C GLU A 173 21.25 18.02 -19.96
N GLU A 174 20.14 17.47 -19.46
CA GLU A 174 20.14 16.41 -18.45
C GLU A 174 20.81 15.14 -18.97
N GLN A 175 20.57 14.78 -20.24
CA GLN A 175 21.23 13.66 -20.90
C GLN A 175 22.76 13.84 -20.90
N ARG A 176 23.26 15.02 -21.31
CA ARG A 176 24.69 15.34 -21.30
C ARG A 176 25.29 15.27 -19.90
N LYS A 177 24.58 15.78 -18.88
CA LYS A 177 25.02 15.72 -17.47
C LYS A 177 25.06 14.29 -16.95
N HIS A 178 24.07 13.48 -17.29
CA HIS A 178 23.99 12.07 -16.93
C HIS A 178 25.12 11.24 -17.56
N GLU A 179 25.40 11.44 -18.86
CA GLU A 179 26.52 10.78 -19.54
C GLU A 179 27.88 11.11 -18.91
N ARG A 180 28.08 12.37 -18.48
CA ARG A 180 29.29 12.78 -17.74
C ARG A 180 29.43 12.07 -16.39
N LYS A 181 28.33 11.94 -15.63
CA LYS A 181 28.30 11.21 -14.36
C LYS A 181 28.59 9.72 -14.55
N LYS A 182 27.95 9.06 -15.53
CA LYS A 182 28.22 7.65 -15.86
C LYS A 182 29.69 7.39 -16.20
N LYS A 183 30.36 8.31 -16.91
CA LYS A 183 31.79 8.19 -17.22
C LYS A 183 32.70 8.29 -15.99
N HIS A 184 32.30 9.00 -14.94
CA HIS A 184 33.06 9.09 -13.68
C HIS A 184 32.90 7.84 -12.81
N LEU A 185 31.73 7.21 -12.82
CA LEU A 185 31.44 6.00 -12.04
C LEU A 185 32.04 4.71 -12.63
N ARG A 186 32.52 4.75 -13.87
CA ARG A 186 33.15 3.62 -14.59
C ARG A 186 34.69 3.61 -14.51
N LYS A 187 35.29 4.49 -13.74
CA LYS A 187 36.73 4.53 -13.45
C LYS A 187 37.00 4.02 -12.06
#